data_AF-A0A838VG20-F1
#
_entry.id   AF-A0A838VG20-F1
#
_cell.length_a   1.000
_cell.length_b   1.000
_cell.length_c   1.000
_cell.angle_alpha   90.00
_cell.angle_beta   90.00
_cell.angle_gamma   90.00
#
_symmetry.space_group_name_H-M   'P 1'
#
loop_
_entity.id
_entity.type
_entity.pdbx_description
1 polymer ?
#
loop_
_entity_poly.entity_id
_entity_poly.type
_entity_poly.pdbx_seq_one_letter_code
_entity_poly.pdbx_strand_id
1 'polypeptide(L)' 'MLNSYILIFLFGLISIWLGFKISEEVYSIAVVLSGVVVLVTGLALAPSFVQMGVLLLTGLCCKDVWQAKDPF' A
#
# COMPACT_ATOMS: atom_id res chain seq x y z
N MET A 1 3.00 0.64 19.08
CA MET A 1 3.01 1.48 17.86
C MET A 1 3.19 0.63 16.61
N LEU A 2 4.32 -0.06 16.41
CA LEU A 2 4.51 -0.90 15.20
C LEU A 2 3.47 -2.02 15.05
N ASN A 3 3.11 -2.67 16.17
CA ASN A 3 2.15 -3.78 16.18
C ASN A 3 0.74 -3.34 15.75
N SER A 4 0.31 -2.13 16.10
CA SER A 4 -0.99 -1.59 15.68
C SER A 4 -1.02 -1.28 14.19
N TYR A 5 0.09 -0.86 13.57
CA TYR A 5 0.15 -0.63 12.13
C TYR A 5 0.06 -1.94 11.33
N ILE A 6 0.70 -3.02 11.82
CA ILE A 6 0.61 -4.35 11.21
C ILE A 6 -0.84 -4.87 11.27
N LEU A 7 -1.52 -4.65 12.40
CA LEU A 7 -2.94 -5.03 12.53
C LEU A 7 -3.83 -4.23 11.58
N ILE A 8 -3.63 -2.91 11.45
CA ILE A 8 -4.39 -2.08 10.50
C ILE A 8 -4.21 -2.57 9.06
N PHE A 9 -2.98 -2.93 8.68
CA PHE A 9 -2.68 -3.48 7.36
C PHE A 9 -3.39 -4.82 7.11
N LEU A 10 -3.36 -5.72 8.10
CA LEU A 10 -4.08 -7.00 8.05
C LEU A 10 -5.59 -6.81 7.95
N PHE A 11 -6.16 -5.90 8.74
CA PHE A 11 -7.60 -5.61 8.69
C PHE A 11 -8.03 -5.04 7.34
N GLY A 12 -7.23 -4.16 6.74
CA GLY A 12 -7.51 -3.64 5.39
C GLY A 12 -7.47 -4.74 4.32
N LEU A 13 -6.48 -5.63 4.37
CA LEU A 13 -6.39 -6.79 3.46
C LEU A 13 -7.58 -7.75 3.62
N ILE A 14 -7.95 -8.08 4.86
CA ILE A 14 -9.10 -8.94 5.15
C ILE A 14 -10.40 -8.30 4.66
N SER A 15 -10.56 -6.98 4.85
CA SER A 15 -11.73 -6.25 4.36
C SER A 15 -11.85 -6.31 2.84
N ILE A 16 -10.76 -6.09 2.11
CA ILE A 16 -10.75 -6.19 0.64
C ILE A 16 -11.11 -7.62 0.19
N TRP A 17 -10.52 -8.63 0.83
CA TRP A 17 -10.84 -10.03 0.52
C TRP A 17 -12.31 -10.37 0.79
N LEU A 18 -12.87 -9.89 1.91
CA LEU A 18 -14.30 -10.04 2.19
C LEU A 18 -15.15 -9.35 1.12
N GLY A 19 -14.76 -8.15 0.69
CA GLY A 19 -15.42 -7.40 -0.37
C GLY A 19 -15.54 -8.18 -1.67
N PHE A 20 -14.45 -8.84 -2.10
CA PHE A 20 -14.45 -9.70 -3.31
C PHE A 20 -15.31 -10.96 -3.18
N LYS A 21 -15.59 -11.43 -1.96
CA LYS A 21 -16.40 -12.63 -1.71
C LYS A 21 -17.90 -12.34 -1.67
N ILE A 22 -18.29 -11.08 -1.51
CA ILE A 22 -19.70 -10.66 -1.47
C ILE A 22 -20.27 -10.66 -2.89
N SER A 23 -21.40 -11.34 -3.08
CA SER A 23 -22.05 -11.49 -4.39
C SER A 23 -22.94 -10.31 -4.78
N GLU A 24 -23.33 -9.46 -3.83
CA GLU A 24 -24.03 -8.19 -4.11
C GLU A 24 -23.02 -7.11 -4.50
N GLU A 25 -23.09 -6.62 -5.73
CA GLU A 25 -22.16 -5.63 -6.28
C GLU A 25 -22.04 -4.37 -5.41
N VAL A 26 -23.17 -3.84 -4.91
CA VAL A 26 -23.18 -2.59 -4.15
C VAL A 26 -22.44 -2.74 -2.81
N TYR A 27 -22.66 -3.85 -2.11
CA TYR A 27 -21.98 -4.14 -0.84
C TYR A 27 -20.52 -4.53 -1.05
N SER A 28 -20.22 -5.24 -2.14
CA SER A 28 -18.84 -5.58 -2.53
C SER A 28 -18.02 -4.31 -2.71
N ILE A 29 -18.52 -3.35 -3.50
CA ILE A 29 -17.82 -2.09 -3.78
C ILE A 29 -17.61 -1.28 -2.50
N ALA A 30 -18.62 -1.16 -1.64
CA ALA A 30 -18.52 -0.42 -0.38
C ALA A 30 -17.47 -1.02 0.57
N VAL A 31 -17.40 -2.35 0.66
CA VAL A 31 -16.46 -3.08 1.53
C VAL A 31 -15.03 -3.05 0.99
N VAL A 32 -14.87 -3.09 -0.34
CA VAL A 32 -13.56 -2.92 -0.98
C VAL A 32 -13.06 -1.48 -0.76
N LEU A 33 -13.91 -0.47 -1.00
CA LEU A 33 -13.55 0.93 -0.80
C LEU A 33 -13.16 1.24 0.65
N SER A 34 -13.91 0.73 1.62
CA SER A 34 -13.57 0.93 3.04
C SER A 34 -12.24 0.28 3.40
N GLY A 35 -11.98 -0.93 2.90
CA GLY A 35 -10.68 -1.61 3.08
C GLY A 35 -9.51 -0.84 2.47
N VAL A 36 -9.70 -0.25 1.28
CA VAL A 36 -8.70 0.62 0.64
C VAL A 36 -8.44 1.87 1.46
N VAL A 37 -9.48 2.54 1.97
CA VAL A 37 -9.33 3.74 2.81
C VAL A 37 -8.55 3.41 4.09
N VAL A 38 -8.85 2.27 4.73
CA VAL A 38 -8.13 1.80 5.92
C VAL A 38 -6.66 1.50 5.62
N LEU A 39 -6.36 0.92 4.46
CA LEU A 39 -4.97 0.70 4.02
C LEU A 39 -4.22 2.00 3.76
N VAL A 40 -4.85 2.96 3.07
CA VAL A 40 -4.23 4.26 2.76
C VAL A 40 -3.98 5.05 4.03
N THR A 41 -4.95 5.12 4.94
CA THR A 41 -4.77 5.79 6.23
C THR A 41 -3.74 5.07 7.11
N GLY A 42 -3.74 3.73 7.13
CA GLY A 42 -2.72 2.94 7.82
C GLY A 42 -1.30 3.19 7.30
N LEU A 43 -1.14 3.30 5.97
CA LEU A 43 0.14 3.65 5.34
C LEU A 43 0.55 5.10 5.60
N ALA A 44 -0.38 6.05 5.51
CA ALA A 44 -0.11 7.46 5.80
C ALA A 44 0.32 7.69 7.26
N LEU A 45 -0.22 6.92 8.20
CA LEU A 45 0.15 6.98 9.61
C LEU A 45 1.47 6.26 9.93
N ALA A 46 1.99 5.43 9.02
CA ALA A 46 3.26 4.72 9.15
C ALA A 46 4.34 5.36 8.23
N PRO A 47 4.96 6.49 8.65
CA PRO A 47 5.90 7.24 7.82
C PRO A 47 7.10 6.41 7.37
N SER A 48 7.51 5.40 8.15
CA SER A 48 8.61 4.50 7.81
C SER A 48 8.34 3.65 6.56
N PHE A 49 7.09 3.24 6.30
CA PHE A 49 6.74 2.43 5.13
C PHE A 49 6.67 3.30 3.86
N VAL A 50 6.09 4.49 3.98
CA VAL A 50 6.10 5.50 2.91
C VAL A 50 7.53 5.93 2.58
N GLN A 51 8.36 6.14 3.59
CA GLN A 51 9.76 6.50 3.44
C GLN A 51 10.56 5.38 2.77
N MET A 52 10.26 4.11 3.05
CA MET A 52 10.85 2.96 2.36
C MET A 52 10.41 2.90 0.89
N GLY A 53 9.14 3.16 0.59
CA GLY A 53 8.63 3.25 -0.78
C GLY A 53 9.26 4.39 -1.59
N VAL A 54 9.42 5.57 -0.98
CA VAL A 54 10.11 6.71 -1.60
C VAL A 54 11.59 6.40 -1.81
N LEU A 55 12.25 5.74 -0.86
CA LEU A 55 13.65 5.33 -1.01
C LEU A 55 13.81 4.31 -2.15
N LEU A 56 12.87 3.40 -2.31
CA LEU A 56 12.86 2.41 -3.39
C LEU A 56 12.62 3.07 -4.75
N LEU A 57 11.66 4.01 -4.84
CA LEU A 57 11.43 4.79 -6.05
C LEU A 57 12.63 5.65 -6.43
N THR A 58 13.22 6.35 -5.47
CA THR A 58 14.41 7.19 -5.68
C THR A 58 15.62 6.32 -6.02
N GLY A 59 15.74 5.15 -5.38
CA GLY A 59 16.78 4.17 -5.67
C GLY A 59 16.68 3.58 -7.07
N LEU A 60 15.47 3.24 -7.54
CA LEU A 60 15.21 2.78 -8.90
C LEU A 60 15.48 3.90 -9.92
N CYS A 61 14.94 5.10 -9.69
CA CYS A 61 15.13 6.25 -10.56
C CYS A 61 16.62 6.66 -10.66
N CYS A 62 17.36 6.63 -9.55
CA CYS A 62 18.80 6.83 -9.57
C CYS A 62 19.52 5.67 -10.27
N LYS A 63 19.08 4.42 -10.12
CA LYS A 63 19.70 3.28 -10.81
C LYS A 63 19.57 3.41 -12.34
N ASP A 64 18.43 3.88 -12.82
CA ASP A 64 18.21 4.17 -14.25
C ASP A 64 19.03 5.39 -14.73
N VAL A 65 19.18 6.44 -13.91
CA VAL A 65 20.02 7.60 -14.22
C VAL A 65 21.51 7.26 -14.23
N TRP A 66 21.98 6.40 -13.32
CA TRP A 66 23.37 5.96 -13.29
C TRP A 66 23.67 4.98 -14.43
N GLN A 67 22.77 4.04 -14.76
CA GLN A 67 22.92 3.18 -15.94
C GLN A 67 22.92 3.96 -17.26
N ALA A 68 22.15 5.05 -17.37
CA ALA A 68 22.15 5.91 -18.55
C ALA A 68 23.41 6.79 -18.66
N LYS A 69 24.21 6.90 -17.58
CA LYS A 69 25.40 7.76 -17.51
C LYS A 69 26.72 7.01 -17.63
N ASP A 70 26.70 5.70 -17.73
CA ASP A 70 27.86 4.86 -18.02
C ASP A 70 27.85 4.40 -19.50
N PRO A 71 28.27 5.23 -20.47
CA PRO A 71 28.63 4.76 -21.80
C PRO A 71 30.06 4.21 -21.75
N PHE A 72 30.21 2.95 -21.34
CA PHE A 72 31.39 2.15 -21.64
C PHE A 72 30.98 0.75 -22.08
#